data_AF-A3WWX5-F1
#
_entry.id   AF-A3WWX5-F1
#
_cell.length_a   1.000
_cell.length_b   1.000
_cell.length_c   1.000
_cell.angle_alpha   90.00
_cell.angle_beta   90.00
_cell.angle_gamma   90.00
#
_symmetry.space_group_name_H-M   'P 1'
#
loop_
_entity.id
_entity.type
_entity.pdbx_description
1 polymer ?
#
loop_
_entity_poly.entity_id
_entity_poly.type
_entity_poly.pdbx_seq_one_letter_code
_entity_poly.pdbx_strand_id
1 'polypeptide(L)'
;MKDLKLYLDKLRADSEHCVTISQTALNDKKREVFEMLAATYQKLAADLEAVIATNAILDEERDKRLLGLLGKDDNPAESITEIAKLLGQTPDEPKPPES
;
A
#
# COMPACT_ATOMS: atom_id res chain seq x y z
N MET A 1 -1.00 -5.00 2.73
CA MET A 1 0.20 -4.50 2.01
C MET A 1 1.36 -5.50 1.90
N LYS A 2 1.35 -6.66 2.58
CA LYS A 2 2.44 -7.65 2.44
C LYS A 2 2.54 -8.19 1.00
N ASP A 3 1.41 -8.40 0.34
CA ASP A 3 1.38 -8.93 -1.03
C ASP A 3 1.98 -7.95 -2.05
N LEU A 4 1.73 -6.64 -1.88
CA LEU A 4 2.35 -5.60 -2.71
C LEU A 4 3.87 -5.51 -2.50
N LYS A 5 4.35 -5.65 -1.25
CA LYS A 5 5.79 -5.68 -0.97
C LYS A 5 6.46 -6.91 -1.60
N LEU A 6 5.83 -8.08 -1.49
CA LEU A 6 6.33 -9.31 -2.12
C LEU A 6 6.41 -9.17 -3.65
N TYR A 7 5.38 -8.55 -4.26
CA TYR A 7 5.38 -8.29 -5.69
C TYR A 7 6.45 -7.29 -6.11
N LEU A 8 6.69 -6.25 -5.30
CA LEU A 8 7.76 -5.28 -5.52
C LEU A 8 9.15 -5.95 -5.54
N ASP A 9 9.42 -6.81 -4.56
CA ASP A 9 10.69 -7.55 -4.48
C ASP A 9 10.89 -8.43 -5.71
N LYS A 10 9.80 -9.07 -6.19
CA LYS A 10 9.83 -9.84 -7.42
C LYS A 10 10.15 -8.98 -8.65
N LEU A 11 9.51 -7.82 -8.79
CA LEU A 11 9.77 -6.91 -9.92
C LEU A 11 11.22 -6.43 -9.95
N ARG A 12 11.80 -6.16 -8.78
CA ARG A 12 13.22 -5.78 -8.65
C ARG A 12 14.13 -6.93 -9.06
N ALA A 13 13.88 -8.15 -8.57
CA ALA A 13 14.63 -9.34 -8.97
C ALA A 13 14.53 -9.61 -10.49
N ASP A 14 13.33 -9.55 -11.06
CA ASP A 14 13.11 -9.75 -12.50
C ASP A 14 13.83 -8.68 -13.34
N SER A 15 13.88 -7.43 -12.85
CA SER A 15 14.68 -6.37 -13.47
C SER A 15 16.18 -6.67 -13.45
N GLU A 16 16.73 -7.06 -12.29
CA GLU A 16 18.15 -7.42 -12.14
C GLU A 16 18.54 -8.60 -13.04
N HIS A 17 17.65 -9.59 -13.17
CA HIS A 17 17.83 -10.69 -14.13
C HIS A 17 17.88 -10.19 -15.57
N CYS A 18 16.99 -9.28 -15.97
CA CYS A 18 16.99 -8.69 -17.30
C CYS A 18 18.29 -7.91 -17.59
N VAL A 19 18.79 -7.14 -16.62
CA VAL A 19 20.09 -6.44 -16.73
C VAL A 19 21.24 -7.43 -16.91
N THR A 20 21.25 -8.51 -16.13
CA THR A 20 22.30 -9.53 -16.24
C THR A 20 22.29 -10.20 -17.61
N ILE A 21 21.09 -10.49 -18.15
CA ILE A 21 20.94 -11.08 -19.48
C ILE A 21 21.40 -10.10 -20.56
N SER A 22 21.04 -8.81 -20.47
CA SER A 22 21.46 -7.83 -21.47
C SER A 22 22.99 -7.68 -21.53
N GLN A 23 23.65 -7.69 -20.37
CA GLN A 23 25.11 -7.61 -20.25
C GLN A 23 25.83 -8.83 -20.82
N THR A 24 25.22 -10.01 -20.72
CA THR A 24 25.81 -11.28 -21.18
C THR A 24 25.38 -11.66 -22.61
N ALA A 25 24.39 -10.96 -23.18
CA ALA A 25 23.91 -11.21 -24.52
C ALA A 25 24.93 -10.79 -25.58
N LEU A 26 25.28 -11.73 -26.47
CA LEU A 26 26.14 -11.51 -27.64
C LEU A 26 25.40 -10.86 -28.82
N ASN A 27 24.07 -10.83 -28.79
CA ASN A 27 23.25 -10.25 -29.84
C ASN A 27 22.71 -8.89 -29.40
N ASP A 28 23.01 -7.85 -30.19
CA ASP A 28 22.66 -6.47 -29.82
C ASP A 28 21.15 -6.23 -29.71
N LYS A 29 20.33 -6.85 -30.58
CA LYS A 29 18.86 -6.73 -30.47
C LYS A 29 18.33 -7.41 -29.21
N LYS A 30 18.91 -8.54 -28.80
CA LYS A 30 18.55 -9.17 -27.53
C LYS A 30 18.93 -8.28 -26.35
N ARG A 31 20.12 -7.67 -26.39
CA ARG A 31 20.58 -6.73 -25.37
C ARG A 31 19.58 -5.58 -25.19
N GLU A 32 19.20 -4.93 -26.30
CA GLU A 32 18.26 -3.81 -26.30
C GLU A 32 16.89 -4.22 -25.72
N VAL A 33 16.36 -5.38 -26.09
CA VAL A 33 15.08 -5.87 -25.55
C VAL A 33 15.14 -6.08 -24.03
N PHE A 34 16.22 -6.70 -23.53
CA PHE A 34 16.37 -6.93 -22.09
C PHE A 34 16.65 -5.64 -21.31
N GLU A 35 17.32 -4.65 -21.90
CA GLU A 35 17.48 -3.31 -21.32
C GLU A 35 16.13 -2.59 -21.20
N MET A 36 15.32 -2.59 -22.26
CA MET A 36 13.98 -2.01 -22.23
C MET A 36 13.08 -2.71 -21.21
N LEU A 37 13.16 -4.03 -21.12
CA LEU A 37 12.37 -4.81 -20.18
C LEU A 37 12.79 -4.51 -18.73
N ALA A 38 14.10 -4.46 -18.45
CA ALA A 38 14.62 -4.07 -17.14
C ALA A 38 14.13 -2.68 -16.71
N ALA A 39 14.19 -1.71 -17.62
CA ALA A 39 13.71 -0.35 -17.38
C ALA A 39 12.20 -0.31 -17.10
N THR A 40 11.43 -1.14 -17.80
CA THR A 40 9.99 -1.25 -17.58
C THR A 40 9.68 -1.80 -16.18
N TYR A 41 10.37 -2.85 -15.75
CA TYR A 41 10.21 -3.40 -14.41
C TYR A 41 10.61 -2.42 -13.31
N GLN A 42 11.68 -1.64 -13.51
CA GLN A 42 12.09 -0.59 -12.58
C GLN A 42 11.03 0.50 -12.44
N LYS A 43 10.46 0.95 -13.57
CA LYS A 43 9.40 1.94 -13.56
C LYS A 43 8.17 1.44 -12.80
N LEU A 44 7.73 0.21 -13.09
CA LEU A 44 6.59 -0.38 -12.40
C LEU A 44 6.84 -0.56 -10.90
N ALA A 45 8.06 -0.95 -10.51
CA ALA A 45 8.45 -1.03 -9.10
C ALA A 45 8.36 0.34 -8.40
N ALA A 46 8.86 1.40 -9.04
CA ALA A 46 8.78 2.76 -8.51
C ALA A 46 7.33 3.25 -8.35
N ASP A 47 6.46 2.97 -9.31
CA ASP A 47 5.03 3.29 -9.23
C ASP A 47 4.37 2.55 -8.05
N LEU A 48 4.70 1.26 -7.85
CA LEU A 48 4.20 0.46 -6.74
C LEU A 48 4.67 1.02 -5.38
N GLU A 49 5.93 1.41 -5.28
CA GLU A 49 6.51 2.04 -4.08
C GLU A 49 5.78 3.34 -3.72
N ALA A 50 5.47 4.18 -4.71
CA ALA A 50 4.73 5.41 -4.49
C ALA A 50 3.33 5.14 -3.92
N VAL A 51 2.65 4.10 -4.42
CA VAL A 51 1.33 3.67 -3.90
C VAL A 51 1.46 3.16 -2.46
N ILE A 52 2.49 2.36 -2.16
CA ILE A 52 2.73 1.85 -0.81
C ILE A 52 2.99 3.01 0.16
N ALA A 53 3.84 3.96 -0.22
CA ALA A 53 4.16 5.13 0.59
C ALA A 53 2.94 6.03 0.83
N THR A 54 2.14 6.27 -0.21
CA THR A 54 0.92 7.08 -0.10
C THR A 54 -0.09 6.45 0.86
N ASN A 55 -0.29 5.14 0.77
CA ASN A 55 -1.18 4.43 1.70
C ASN A 55 -0.66 4.46 3.14
N ALA A 56 0.66 4.35 3.36
CA ALA A 56 1.23 4.46 4.69
C ALA A 56 0.98 5.85 5.32
N ILE A 57 1.09 6.93 4.55
CA ILE A 57 0.77 8.29 5.02
C ILE A 57 -0.72 8.40 5.37
N LEU A 58 -1.60 7.85 4.54
CA LEU A 58 -3.05 7.85 4.80
C LEU A 58 -3.40 7.04 6.06
N ASP A 59 -2.74 5.91 6.28
CA ASP A 59 -2.88 5.11 7.50
C ASP A 59 -2.41 5.91 8.73
N GLU A 60 -1.25 6.57 8.67
CA GLU A 60 -0.76 7.41 9.78
C GLU A 60 -1.70 8.58 10.11
N GLU A 61 -2.26 9.23 9.09
CA GLU A 61 -3.22 10.33 9.28
C GLU A 61 -4.54 9.84 9.87
N ARG A 62 -5.03 8.68 9.43
CA ARG A 62 -6.18 8.01 10.04
C ARG A 62 -5.91 7.69 11.50
N ASP A 63 -4.74 7.14 11.82
CA ASP A 63 -4.37 6.74 13.18
C ASP A 63 -4.26 7.96 14.11
N LYS A 64 -3.69 9.08 13.65
CA LYS A 64 -3.70 10.36 14.39
C LYS A 64 -5.12 10.84 14.68
N ARG A 65 -6.01 10.77 13.69
CA ARG A 65 -7.42 11.18 13.87
C ARG A 65 -8.16 10.29 14.86
N LEU A 66 -7.91 8.98 14.83
CA LEU A 66 -8.49 8.03 15.79
C LEU A 66 -7.98 8.30 17.21
N LEU A 67 -6.67 8.53 17.40
CA LEU A 67 -6.12 8.90 18.70
C LEU A 67 -6.72 10.19 19.24
N GLY A 68 -6.93 11.19 18.38
CA GLY A 68 -7.59 12.44 18.74
C GLY A 68 -9.04 12.26 19.17
N LEU A 69 -9.80 11.37 18.50
CA LEU A 69 -11.19 11.07 18.87
C LEU A 69 -11.28 10.26 20.17
N LEU A 70 -10.35 9.33 20.42
CA LEU A 70 -10.29 8.56 21.66
C LEU A 70 -9.91 9.41 22.88
N GLY A 71 -9.15 10.49 22.69
CA GLY A 71 -8.77 11.42 23.76
C GLY A 71 -9.80 12.53 24.04
N LYS A 72 -10.97 12.51 23.40
CA LYS A 72 -11.97 13.57 23.47
C LYS A 72 -13.08 13.19 24.46
N ASP A 73 -13.00 13.70 25.69
CA ASP A 73 -13.93 13.35 26.79
C ASP A 73 -15.28 14.07 26.71
N ASP A 74 -15.43 15.06 25.83
CA ASP A 74 -16.59 15.97 25.84
C ASP A 74 -17.86 15.37 25.22
N ASN A 75 -17.75 14.38 24.32
CA ASN A 75 -18.90 13.70 23.71
C ASN A 75 -18.57 12.28 23.20
N PRO A 76 -18.71 11.24 24.04
CA PRO A 76 -18.29 9.88 23.69
C PRO A 76 -19.16 9.25 22.60
N ALA A 77 -20.47 9.54 22.54
CA ALA A 77 -21.38 8.93 21.57
C ALA A 77 -21.10 9.40 20.13
N GLU A 78 -20.78 10.68 19.95
CA GLU A 78 -20.40 11.26 18.66
C GLU A 78 -19.02 10.76 18.23
N SER A 79 -18.07 10.67 19.17
CA SER A 79 -16.72 10.15 18.91
C SER A 79 -16.75 8.69 18.46
N ILE A 80 -17.58 7.84 19.09
CA ILE A 80 -17.76 6.44 18.68
C ILE A 80 -18.35 6.35 17.25
N THR A 81 -19.33 7.19 16.92
CA THR A 81 -19.94 7.23 15.59
C THR A 81 -18.92 7.63 14.52
N GLU A 82 -18.06 8.60 14.81
CA GLU A 82 -17.03 9.07 13.90
C GLU A 82 -15.88 8.06 13.74
N ILE A 83 -15.50 7.36 14.82
CA ILE A 83 -14.55 6.24 14.80
C ILE A 83 -15.08 5.10 13.93
N ALA A 84 -16.33 4.68 14.11
CA ALA A 84 -16.95 3.63 13.30
C ALA A 84 -16.90 3.97 11.81
N LYS A 85 -17.22 5.22 11.46
CA LYS A 85 -17.15 5.73 10.08
C LYS A 85 -15.72 5.72 9.51
N LEU A 86 -14.71 6.08 10.30
CA LEU A 86 -13.29 6.04 9.89
C LEU A 86 -12.76 4.62 9.68
N LEU A 87 -13.30 3.66 10.43
CA LEU A 87 -12.97 2.24 10.31
C LEU A 87 -13.81 1.52 9.24
N GLY A 88 -14.77 2.20 8.61
CA GLY A 88 -15.69 1.60 7.64
C GLY A 88 -16.67 0.60 8.27
N GLN A 89 -16.88 0.67 9.58
CA GLN A 89 -17.85 -0.13 10.32
C GLN A 89 -19.18 0.63 10.39
N THR A 90 -20.30 -0.04 10.11
CA THR A 90 -21.64 0.50 10.43
C THR A 90 -21.86 0.38 11.94
N PRO A 91 -22.31 1.44 12.64
CA PRO A 91 -22.62 1.33 14.06
C PRO A 91 -23.73 0.29 14.25
N ASP A 92 -23.44 -0.76 15.02
CA ASP A 92 -24.48 -1.70 15.46
C ASP A 92 -25.51 -0.93 16.29
N GLU A 93 -26.77 -0.94 15.86
CA GLU A 93 -27.87 -0.36 16.63
C GLU A 93 -27.95 -1.07 17.99
N PRO A 94 -28.06 -0.34 19.11
CA PRO A 94 -28.10 -0.96 20.43
C PRO A 94 -29.41 -1.76 20.56
N LYS A 95 -29.30 -3.09 20.51
CA LYS A 95 -30.43 -4.00 20.73
C LYS A 95 -30.95 -3.81 22.17
N PRO A 96 -32.25 -3.54 22.41
CA PRO A 96 -32.78 -3.37 23.75
C PRO A 96 -32.66 -4.68 24.54
N PRO A 97 -32.52 -4.64 25.88
CA PRO A 97 -32.45 -5.85 26.69
C PRO A 97 -33.78 -6.61 26.57
N GLU A 98 -33.69 -7.87 26.14
CA GLU A 98 -34.83 -8.80 26.12
C GLU A 98 -35.34 -8.96 27.55
N SER A 99 -36.62 -8.60 27.75
CA SER A 99 -37.36 -8.68 29.03
C SER A 99 -37.86 -10.09 29.30
#